data_AF-A0A920UL25-F1
#
_entry.id   AF-A0A920UL25-F1
#
_cell.length_a   1.000
_cell.length_b   1.000
_cell.length_c   1.000
_cell.angle_alpha   90.00
_cell.angle_beta   90.00
_cell.angle_gamma   90.00
#
_symmetry.space_group_name_H-M   'P 1'
#
loop_
_entity.id
_entity.type
_entity.pdbx_description
1 polymer ?
#
loop_
_entity_poly.entity_id
_entity_poly.type
_entity_poly.pdbx_seq_one_letter_code
_entity_poly.pdbx_strand_id
1 'polypeptide(L)' 'MLIVHEANLTCGVGAEVAALVADEAFEYLDGPITRLCGEDIPAMPFAITLEEAYMPNTGKVSEALRKLAAY' A
#
# COMPACT_ATOMS: atom_id res chain seq x y z
N MET A 1 -10.41 1.97 2.51
CA MET A 1 -9.20 2.32 3.31
C MET A 1 -7.93 2.09 2.48
N LEU A 2 -6.94 2.99 2.54
CA LEU A 2 -5.63 2.80 1.88
C LEU A 2 -4.51 2.70 2.94
N ILE A 3 -3.78 1.60 2.95
CA ILE A 3 -2.60 1.40 3.81
C ILE A 3 -1.34 1.64 2.98
N VAL A 4 -0.41 2.45 3.50
CA VAL A 4 0.84 2.79 2.81
C VAL A 4 2.03 2.47 3.71
N HIS A 5 3.02 1.75 3.19
CA HIS A 5 4.31 1.53 3.86
C HIS A 5 5.41 1.21 2.84
N GLU A 6 6.68 1.36 3.24
CA GLU A 6 7.82 1.15 2.35
C GLU A 6 8.18 -0.33 2.14
N ALA A 7 7.99 -1.17 3.15
CA ALA A 7 8.33 -2.58 3.07
C ALA A 7 7.56 -3.31 1.95
N ASN A 8 8.07 -4.48 1.57
CA ASN A 8 7.48 -5.38 0.59
C ASN A 8 6.00 -5.65 0.88
N LEU A 9 5.23 -5.82 -0.20
CA LEU A 9 3.80 -6.15 -0.14
C LEU A 9 3.56 -7.46 0.61
N THR A 10 4.38 -8.47 0.34
CA THR A 10 4.28 -9.79 0.97
C THR A 10 4.89 -9.76 2.37
N CYS A 11 4.14 -10.29 3.35
CA CYS A 11 4.53 -10.33 4.77
C CYS A 11 4.87 -8.95 5.39
N GLY A 12 4.47 -7.85 4.76
CA GLY A 12 4.64 -6.51 5.31
C GLY A 12 3.61 -6.20 6.41
N VAL A 13 3.92 -5.20 7.25
CA VAL A 13 3.05 -4.75 8.36
C VAL A 13 1.63 -4.38 7.90
N GLY A 14 1.47 -3.90 6.67
CA GLY A 14 0.17 -3.56 6.12
C GLY A 14 -0.76 -4.76 5.94
N ALA A 15 -0.23 -6.00 5.87
CA ALA A 15 -1.05 -7.20 5.82
C ALA A 15 -1.76 -7.44 7.16
N GLU A 16 -1.05 -7.27 8.28
CA GLU A 16 -1.63 -7.44 9.62
C GLU A 16 -2.68 -6.36 9.92
N VAL A 17 -2.36 -5.10 9.57
CA VAL A 17 -3.33 -4.00 9.71
C VAL A 17 -4.58 -4.24 8.86
N ALA A 18 -4.42 -4.74 7.63
CA ALA A 18 -5.55 -5.08 6.78
C ALA A 18 -6.39 -6.22 7.37
N ALA A 19 -5.76 -7.25 7.94
CA ALA A 19 -6.44 -8.36 8.58
C ALA A 19 -7.24 -7.90 9.81
N LEU A 20 -6.64 -7.09 10.69
CA LEU A 20 -7.31 -6.53 11.87
C LEU A 20 -8.55 -5.71 11.49
N VAL A 21 -8.42 -4.82 10.50
CA VAL A 21 -9.54 -3.99 10.06
C VAL A 21 -10.64 -4.81 9.39
N ALA A 22 -10.26 -5.84 8.62
CA ALA A 22 -11.22 -6.76 8.03
C ALA A 22 -11.96 -7.60 9.09
N ASP A 23 -11.35 -7.89 10.23
CA ASP A 23 -11.99 -8.64 11.33
C ASP A 23 -12.87 -7.73 12.20
N GLU A 24 -12.37 -6.56 12.59
CA GLU A 24 -13.02 -5.70 13.59
C GLU A 24 -13.91 -4.61 13.01
N ALA A 25 -13.71 -4.20 11.75
CA ALA A 25 -14.31 -2.99 11.20
C ALA A 25 -14.79 -3.11 9.75
N PHE A 26 -15.01 -4.33 9.25
CA PHE A 26 -15.43 -4.56 7.86
C PHE A 26 -16.73 -3.82 7.49
N GLU A 27 -17.71 -3.78 8.39
CA GLU A 27 -19.00 -3.13 8.14
C GLU A 27 -18.90 -1.60 7.98
N TYR A 28 -17.78 -0.99 8.40
CA TYR A 28 -17.55 0.45 8.27
C TYR A 28 -16.82 0.82 6.97
N LEU A 29 -16.51 -0.14 6.11
CA LEU A 29 -15.78 0.09 4.87
C LEU A 29 -16.72 0.32 3.69
N ASP A 30 -16.67 1.51 3.11
CA ASP A 30 -17.38 1.83 1.85
C ASP A 30 -16.74 1.20 0.61
N GLY A 31 -15.59 0.54 0.75
CA GLY A 31 -14.85 -0.07 -0.34
C GLY A 31 -13.71 -0.96 0.16
N PRO A 32 -13.02 -1.67 -0.75
CA PRO A 32 -12.00 -2.65 -0.37
C PRO A 32 -10.84 -2.03 0.40
N ILE A 33 -10.16 -2.85 1.20
CA ILE A 33 -8.87 -2.48 1.79
C ILE A 33 -7.80 -2.61 0.70
N THR A 34 -7.15 -1.49 0.35
CA THR A 34 -6.06 -1.46 -0.63
C THR A 34 -4.74 -1.17 0.07
N ARG A 35 -3.66 -1.79 -0.41
CA ARG A 35 -2.31 -1.58 0.11
C ARG A 35 -1.40 -1.04 -0.98
N LEU A 36 -0.71 0.06 -0.71
CA LEU A 36 0.34 0.65 -1.55
C LEU A 36 1.67 0.47 -0.84
N CYS A 37 2.46 -0.48 -1.31
CA CYS A 37 3.68 -0.93 -0.67
C CYS A 37 4.85 -0.93 -1.65
N GLY A 38 6.06 -1.18 -1.15
CA GLY A 38 7.17 -1.60 -2.00
C GLY A 38 6.85 -2.90 -2.73
N GLU A 39 7.34 -3.04 -3.96
CA GLU A 39 7.26 -4.29 -4.71
C GLU A 39 8.05 -5.40 -4.01
N ASP A 40 7.70 -6.66 -4.28
CA ASP A 40 8.35 -7.84 -3.70
C ASP A 40 9.72 -8.09 -4.35
N ILE A 41 10.67 -7.21 -4.05
CA ILE A 41 12.06 -7.31 -4.49
C ILE A 41 12.98 -7.60 -3.29
N PRO A 42 14.07 -8.35 -3.49
CA PRO A 42 14.93 -8.80 -2.39
C PRO A 42 15.79 -7.70 -1.78
N ALA A 43 16.13 -6.66 -2.55
CA ALA A 43 16.92 -5.53 -2.07
C ALA A 43 16.38 -4.22 -2.67
N MET A 44 16.35 -3.17 -1.84
CA MET A 44 16.05 -1.82 -2.28
C MET A 44 17.08 -1.39 -3.35
N PRO A 45 16.64 -0.81 -4.48
CA PRO A 45 17.57 -0.40 -5.52
C PRO A 45 18.44 0.78 -5.06
N PHE A 46 19.74 0.72 -5.37
CA PHE A 46 20.68 1.79 -5.03
C PHE A 46 20.80 2.88 -6.10
N ALA A 47 20.40 2.57 -7.34
CA ALA A 47 20.38 3.58 -8.39
C ALA A 47 19.24 4.55 -8.11
N ILE A 48 19.53 5.85 -8.03
CA ILE A 48 18.56 6.90 -7.68
C ILE A 48 17.27 6.80 -8.50
N THR A 49 17.39 6.56 -9.81
CA THR A 49 16.23 6.42 -10.70
C THR A 49 15.35 5.23 -10.37
N LEU A 50 15.93 4.13 -9.88
CA LEU A 50 15.20 2.94 -9.45
C LEU A 50 14.65 3.10 -8.04
N GLU A 51 15.37 3.80 -7.15
CA GLU A 51 14.89 4.13 -5.81
C GLU A 51 13.63 5.02 -5.88
N GLU A 52 13.66 6.08 -6.69
CA GLU A 52 12.50 6.95 -6.94
C GLU A 52 11.31 6.19 -7.55
N ALA A 53 11.61 5.26 -8.47
CA ALA A 53 10.62 4.41 -9.08
C ALA A 53 10.04 3.38 -8.11
N TYR A 54 10.81 2.93 -7.11
CA TYR A 54 10.38 1.99 -6.08
C TYR A 54 9.57 2.68 -4.98
N MET A 55 10.10 3.78 -4.43
CA MET A 55 9.57 4.41 -3.23
C MET A 55 8.12 4.91 -3.38
N PRO A 56 7.27 4.74 -2.36
CA PRO A 56 5.98 5.43 -2.31
C PRO A 56 6.19 6.94 -2.38
N ASN A 57 5.39 7.61 -3.20
CA ASN A 57 5.42 9.07 -3.32
C ASN A 57 3.99 9.63 -3.38
N THR A 58 3.86 10.94 -3.23
CA THR A 58 2.56 11.63 -3.21
C THR A 58 1.73 11.38 -4.47
N GLY A 59 2.38 11.27 -5.63
CA GLY A 59 1.74 10.93 -6.89
C GLY A 59 1.07 9.55 -6.83
N LYS A 60 1.84 8.51 -6.50
CA LYS A 60 1.36 7.13 -6.36
C LYS A 60 0.24 7.02 -5.33
N VAL A 61 0.37 7.68 -4.18
CA VAL A 61 -0.65 7.71 -3.13
C VAL A 61 -1.93 8.37 -3.65
N SER A 62 -1.81 9.51 -4.33
CA SER A 62 -2.97 10.24 -4.86
C SER A 62 -3.72 9.44 -5.93
N GLU A 63 -3.01 8.71 -6.78
CA GLU A 63 -3.60 7.85 -7.80
C GLU A 63 -4.31 6.66 -7.16
N ALA A 64 -3.68 5.99 -6.19
CA ALA A 64 -4.28 4.87 -5.47
C ALA A 64 -5.54 5.30 -4.71
N LEU A 65 -5.53 6.48 -4.07
CA LEU A 65 -6.70 7.04 -3.40
C LEU A 65 -7.85 7.32 -4.38
N ARG A 66 -7.54 7.91 -5.55
CA ARG A 66 -8.57 8.18 -6.58
C ARG A 66 -9.19 6.90 -7.12
N LYS A 67 -8.37 5.87 -7.37
CA LYS A 67 -8.85 4.54 -7.79
C LYS A 67 -9.75 3.92 -6.72
N LEU A 68 -9.35 4.01 -5.45
CA LEU A 68 -10.14 3.47 -4.35
C LEU A 68 -11.45 4.23 -4.12
N ALA A 69 -11.46 5.55 -4.27
CA ALA A 69 -12.66 6.37 -4.12
C ALA A 69 -13.66 6.22 -5.28
N ALA A 70 -13.25 5.59 -6.39
CA ALA A 70 -14.10 5.35 -7.56
C ALA A 70 -14.71 3.93 -7.58
N TYR A 71 -14.46 3.13 -6.53
CA TYR A 71 -15.10 1.82 -6.33
C TYR A 71 -16.54 2.02 -5.86
#